data_AF-X1HCK6-F1
#
_entry.id   AF-X1HCK6-F1
#
_cell.length_a   1.000
_cell.length_b   1.000
_cell.length_c   1.000
_cell.angle_alpha   90.00
_cell.angle_beta   90.00
_cell.angle_gamma   90.00
#
_symmetry.space_group_name_H-M   'P 1'
#
loop_
_entity.id
_entity.type
_entity.pdbx_description
1 polymer ?
#
loop_
_entity_poly.entity_id
_entity_poly.type
_entity_poly.pdbx_seq_one_letter_code
_entity_poly.pdbx_strand_id
1 'polypeptide(L)'
;MTVEEFVAFARNKLPFHKKMKTYFEDLPLAPLTRNLRISAVQSFLTFMNIEFDTSVIDADRSRTKQGIFTTEIPSQQRLAEILEKAAIKERAAISFLAFCGMRPLMATHIKVKDIEDCRISNGKITFTELPVRINVQRKYPGNKAKLEFFVFLIEEGAEYLKAFFDER
;
A
#
# COMPACT_ATOMS: atom_id res chain seq x y z
N MET A 1 -2.40 -33.35 -10.15
CA MET A 1 -3.79 -32.99 -9.88
C MET A 1 -4.18 -31.89 -10.84
N THR A 2 -5.11 -32.15 -11.75
CA THR A 2 -5.65 -31.14 -12.68
C THR A 2 -6.70 -30.27 -11.99
N VAL A 3 -7.12 -29.19 -12.66
CA VAL A 3 -8.20 -28.33 -12.16
C VAL A 3 -9.52 -29.10 -12.08
N GLU A 4 -9.81 -29.97 -13.05
CA GLU A 4 -11.03 -30.79 -13.03
C GLU A 4 -11.02 -31.79 -11.86
N GLU A 5 -9.88 -32.44 -11.60
CA GLU A 5 -9.71 -33.35 -10.47
C GLU A 5 -9.90 -32.63 -9.13
N PHE A 6 -9.38 -31.42 -9.01
CA PHE A 6 -9.56 -30.60 -7.81
C PHE A 6 -11.02 -30.17 -7.63
N VAL A 7 -11.70 -29.75 -8.69
CA VAL A 7 -13.13 -29.36 -8.67
C VAL A 7 -14.01 -30.55 -8.28
N ALA A 8 -13.76 -31.73 -8.86
CA ALA A 8 -14.47 -32.95 -8.52
C ALA A 8 -14.26 -33.32 -7.03
N PHE A 9 -13.02 -33.18 -6.54
CA PHE A 9 -12.71 -33.37 -5.12
C PHE A 9 -13.43 -32.34 -4.23
N ALA A 10 -13.45 -31.07 -4.61
CA ALA A 10 -14.05 -29.99 -3.83
C ALA A 10 -15.58 -30.10 -3.71
N ARG A 11 -16.26 -30.68 -4.72
CA ARG A 11 -17.69 -31.00 -4.63
C ARG A 11 -18.01 -32.07 -3.58
N ASN A 12 -17.04 -32.89 -3.21
CA ASN A 12 -17.15 -33.84 -2.11
C ASN A 12 -16.91 -33.13 -0.77
N LYS A 13 -17.92 -32.36 -0.31
CA LYS A 13 -17.85 -31.35 0.76
C LYS A 13 -17.12 -31.80 2.04
N LEU A 14 -17.50 -32.94 2.63
CA LEU A 14 -16.95 -33.44 3.91
C LEU A 14 -15.44 -33.72 3.87
N PRO A 15 -14.92 -34.58 2.96
CA PRO A 15 -13.49 -34.84 2.86
C PRO A 15 -12.70 -33.62 2.38
N PHE A 16 -13.32 -32.74 1.58
CA PHE A 16 -12.70 -31.50 1.16
C PHE A 16 -12.45 -30.56 2.36
N HIS A 17 -13.48 -30.26 3.15
CA HIS A 17 -13.38 -29.36 4.30
C HIS A 17 -12.34 -29.85 5.33
N LYS A 18 -12.34 -31.15 5.65
CA LYS A 18 -11.39 -31.73 6.61
C LYS A 18 -9.95 -31.62 6.11
N LYS A 19 -9.68 -31.93 4.83
CA LYS A 19 -8.33 -31.81 4.27
C LYS A 19 -7.87 -30.35 4.19
N MET A 20 -8.76 -29.42 3.83
CA MET A 20 -8.43 -28.00 3.78
C MET A 20 -8.12 -27.43 5.17
N LYS A 21 -8.86 -27.85 6.20
CA LYS A 21 -8.59 -27.48 7.59
C LYS A 21 -7.18 -27.91 8.00
N THR A 22 -6.87 -29.20 7.92
CA THR A 22 -5.55 -29.75 8.25
C THR A 22 -4.44 -29.07 7.44
N TYR A 23 -4.64 -28.89 6.14
CA TYR A 23 -3.67 -28.23 5.28
C TYR A 23 -3.33 -26.80 5.73
N PHE A 24 -4.33 -25.99 6.10
CA PHE A 24 -4.07 -24.61 6.52
C PHE A 24 -3.55 -24.50 7.96
N GLU A 25 -3.90 -25.44 8.83
CA GLU A 25 -3.39 -25.53 10.21
C GLU A 25 -1.92 -25.96 10.25
N ASP A 26 -1.53 -26.94 9.43
CA ASP A 26 -0.16 -27.48 9.39
C ASP A 26 0.84 -26.56 8.68
N LEU A 27 0.35 -25.57 7.92
CA LEU A 27 1.23 -24.63 7.23
C LEU A 27 1.91 -23.67 8.23
N PRO A 28 3.26 -23.54 8.19
CA PRO A 28 4.02 -22.62 9.04
C PRO A 28 3.91 -21.18 8.51
N LEU A 29 2.69 -20.66 8.42
CA LEU A 29 2.37 -19.33 7.93
C LEU A 29 1.88 -18.44 9.06
N ALA A 30 2.24 -17.16 8.98
CA ALA A 30 1.64 -16.13 9.80
C ALA A 30 0.10 -16.11 9.60
N PRO A 31 -0.70 -15.83 10.65
CA PRO A 31 -2.16 -15.90 10.57
C PRO A 31 -2.77 -15.02 9.47
N LEU A 32 -2.23 -13.80 9.25
CA LEU A 32 -2.69 -12.95 8.15
C LEU A 32 -2.48 -13.60 6.78
N THR A 33 -1.31 -14.21 6.56
CA THR A 33 -0.98 -14.91 5.30
C THR A 33 -1.86 -16.14 5.10
N ARG A 34 -2.12 -16.89 6.17
CA ARG A 34 -3.06 -18.01 6.16
C ARG A 34 -4.47 -17.54 5.74
N ASN A 35 -4.97 -16.49 6.37
CA ASN A 35 -6.30 -15.93 6.09
C ASN A 35 -6.43 -15.44 4.64
N LEU A 36 -5.41 -14.76 4.10
CA LEU A 36 -5.39 -14.36 2.69
C LEU A 36 -5.49 -15.55 1.73
N ARG A 37 -4.81 -16.66 2.04
CA ARG A 37 -4.88 -17.88 1.21
C ARG A 37 -6.24 -18.56 1.30
N ILE A 38 -6.84 -18.61 2.50
CA ILE A 38 -8.19 -19.14 2.69
C ILE A 38 -9.19 -18.31 1.87
N SER A 39 -9.12 -16.97 1.93
CA SER A 39 -9.98 -16.09 1.13
C SER A 39 -9.78 -16.28 -0.38
N ALA A 40 -8.55 -16.52 -0.85
CA ALA A 40 -8.28 -16.79 -2.25
C ALA A 40 -8.92 -18.12 -2.72
N VAL A 41 -8.78 -19.18 -1.92
CA VAL A 41 -9.42 -20.48 -2.21
C VAL A 41 -10.94 -20.34 -2.19
N GLN A 42 -11.51 -19.66 -1.18
CA GLN A 42 -12.94 -19.39 -1.12
C GLN A 42 -13.42 -18.65 -2.37
N SER A 43 -12.72 -17.59 -2.78
CA SER A 43 -13.07 -16.83 -4.00
C SER A 43 -13.03 -17.70 -5.26
N PHE A 44 -12.05 -18.61 -5.37
CA PHE A 44 -11.96 -19.54 -6.50
C PHE A 44 -13.11 -20.55 -6.50
N LEU A 45 -13.43 -21.14 -5.35
CA LEU A 45 -14.54 -22.10 -5.24
C LEU A 45 -15.90 -21.45 -5.52
N THR A 46 -16.10 -20.23 -5.01
CA THR A 46 -17.29 -19.42 -5.32
C THR A 46 -17.39 -19.16 -6.83
N PHE A 47 -16.29 -18.81 -7.50
CA PHE A 47 -16.26 -18.66 -8.96
C PHE A 47 -16.66 -19.95 -9.70
N MET A 48 -16.32 -21.11 -9.14
CA MET A 48 -16.69 -22.43 -9.66
C MET A 48 -18.09 -22.91 -9.21
N ASN A 49 -18.88 -22.07 -8.54
CA ASN A 49 -20.18 -22.41 -7.96
C ASN A 49 -20.12 -23.57 -6.94
N ILE A 50 -19.04 -23.65 -6.16
CA ILE A 50 -18.88 -24.63 -5.08
C ILE A 50 -19.00 -23.90 -3.75
N GLU A 51 -19.99 -24.27 -2.94
CA GLU A 51 -20.13 -23.75 -1.58
C GLU A 51 -19.00 -24.26 -0.68
N PHE A 52 -18.29 -23.33 -0.05
CA PHE A 52 -17.24 -23.62 0.92
C PHE A 52 -17.51 -22.88 2.21
N ASP A 53 -17.77 -23.64 3.28
CA ASP A 53 -17.96 -23.07 4.60
C ASP A 53 -16.60 -22.85 5.27
N THR A 54 -16.11 -21.61 5.24
CA THR A 54 -14.84 -21.24 5.89
C THR A 54 -14.88 -21.31 7.41
N SER A 55 -16.06 -21.42 8.04
CA SER A 55 -16.18 -21.52 9.49
C SER A 55 -15.57 -22.82 10.05
N VAL A 56 -15.40 -23.83 9.18
CA VAL A 56 -14.77 -25.11 9.55
C VAL A 56 -13.25 -25.01 9.72
N ILE A 57 -12.62 -23.96 9.17
CA ILE A 57 -11.20 -23.69 9.37
C ILE A 57 -11.11 -22.79 10.59
N ASP A 58 -10.40 -23.25 11.62
CA ASP A 58 -10.11 -22.46 12.82
C ASP A 58 -9.02 -21.43 12.46
N ALA A 59 -9.40 -20.50 11.60
CA ALA A 59 -8.58 -19.39 11.22
C ALA A 59 -8.49 -18.51 12.45
N ASP A 60 -7.32 -18.50 13.11
CA ASP A 60 -7.01 -17.48 14.10
C ASP A 60 -7.29 -16.10 13.49
N ARG A 61 -8.44 -15.54 13.89
CA ARG A 61 -8.92 -14.20 13.48
C ARG A 61 -8.30 -13.14 14.35
N SER A 62 -7.51 -13.51 15.35
CA SER A 62 -6.62 -12.55 15.95
C SER A 62 -5.83 -11.96 14.79
N ARG A 63 -5.94 -10.64 14.61
CA ARG A 63 -4.88 -9.91 13.96
C ARG A 63 -3.70 -10.07 14.92
N THR A 64 -3.04 -11.21 14.89
CA THR A 64 -1.72 -11.36 15.45
C THR A 64 -0.91 -10.37 14.65
N LYS A 65 -0.76 -9.21 15.26
CA LYS A 65 0.04 -8.07 14.86
C LYS A 65 1.54 -8.43 14.85
N GLN A 66 1.86 -9.71 14.67
CA GLN A 66 3.21 -10.26 14.62
C GLN A 66 3.81 -9.83 13.29
N GLY A 67 4.56 -8.73 13.33
CA GLY A 67 5.36 -8.21 12.22
C GLY A 67 5.17 -6.72 11.93
N ILE A 68 4.07 -6.09 12.33
CA ILE A 68 3.83 -4.65 12.03
C ILE A 68 4.44 -3.75 13.13
N PHE A 69 4.54 -4.24 14.37
CA PHE A 69 4.88 -3.41 15.54
C PHE A 69 6.37 -3.28 15.85
N THR A 70 7.26 -3.95 15.12
CA THR A 70 8.71 -3.77 15.28
C THR A 70 9.25 -2.61 14.45
N THR A 71 8.41 -1.93 13.67
CA THR A 71 8.85 -0.76 12.90
C THR A 71 8.75 0.46 13.79
N GLU A 72 9.88 0.97 14.26
CA GLU A 72 9.94 2.23 14.98
C GLU A 72 9.54 3.38 14.05
N ILE A 73 8.65 4.25 14.53
CA ILE A 73 8.36 5.51 13.85
C ILE A 73 9.58 6.41 14.07
N PRO A 74 10.24 6.91 13.01
CA PRO A 74 11.43 7.74 13.18
C PRO A 74 11.09 9.00 13.98
N SER A 75 11.96 9.35 14.93
CA SER A 75 11.94 10.68 15.55
C SER A 75 12.24 11.76 14.52
N GLN A 76 11.94 13.02 14.83
CA GLN A 76 12.28 14.15 13.95
C GLN A 76 13.78 14.20 13.61
N GLN A 77 14.64 13.99 14.61
CA GLN A 77 16.09 13.92 14.42
C GLN A 77 16.47 12.76 13.48
N ARG A 78 15.88 11.57 13.68
CA ARG A 78 16.16 10.42 12.83
C ARG A 78 15.69 10.63 11.39
N LEU A 79 14.55 11.30 11.21
CA LEU A 79 14.05 11.66 9.89
C LEU A 79 14.99 12.67 9.20
N ALA A 80 15.50 13.66 9.92
CA ALA A 80 16.48 14.61 9.40
C ALA A 80 17.75 13.90 8.92
N GLU A 81 18.30 12.97 9.71
CA GLU A 81 19.47 12.16 9.29
C GLU A 81 19.21 11.34 8.01
N ILE A 82 17.98 10.81 7.86
CA ILE A 82 17.58 10.06 6.66
C ILE A 82 17.54 10.99 5.45
N LEU A 83 16.92 12.17 5.59
CA LEU A 83 16.83 13.17 4.53
C LEU A 83 18.21 13.69 4.13
N GLU A 84 19.10 13.98 5.09
CA GLU A 84 20.46 14.43 4.83
C GLU A 84 21.27 13.42 4.00
N LYS A 85 21.11 12.12 4.28
CA LYS A 85 21.84 11.05 3.56
C LYS A 85 21.18 10.65 2.24
N ALA A 86 19.91 10.99 2.04
CA ALA A 86 19.18 10.69 0.82
C ALA A 86 19.68 11.57 -0.33
N ALA A 87 19.74 11.02 -1.54
CA ALA A 87 19.97 11.79 -2.75
C ALA A 87 18.74 12.65 -3.09
N ILE A 88 18.91 13.63 -3.98
CA ILE A 88 17.95 14.71 -4.22
C ILE A 88 16.56 14.17 -4.58
N LYS A 89 16.50 13.17 -5.47
CA LYS A 89 15.26 12.50 -5.86
C LYS A 89 14.60 11.78 -4.69
N GLU A 90 15.38 11.10 -3.87
CA GLU A 90 14.88 10.38 -2.70
C GLU A 90 14.36 11.36 -1.64
N ARG A 91 15.02 12.50 -1.42
CA ARG A 91 14.53 13.56 -0.50
C ARG A 91 13.14 14.05 -0.91
N ALA A 92 12.95 14.35 -2.20
CA ALA A 92 11.65 14.76 -2.73
C ALA A 92 10.59 13.65 -2.59
N ALA A 93 10.96 12.38 -2.76
CA ALA A 93 10.02 11.27 -2.54
C ALA A 93 9.67 11.10 -1.06
N ILE A 94 10.67 11.11 -0.17
CA ILE A 94 10.51 10.95 1.29
C ILE A 94 9.65 12.09 1.84
N SER A 95 9.79 13.32 1.34
CA SER A 95 8.97 14.45 1.81
C SER A 95 7.47 14.23 1.59
N PHE A 96 7.06 13.64 0.46
CA PHE A 96 5.65 13.26 0.25
C PHE A 96 5.15 12.21 1.27
N LEU A 97 6.00 11.26 1.66
CA LEU A 97 5.62 10.23 2.63
C LEU A 97 5.57 10.82 4.05
N ALA A 98 6.63 11.50 4.45
CA ALA A 98 6.84 11.97 5.81
C ALA A 98 5.98 13.20 6.15
N PHE A 99 5.82 14.13 5.22
CA PHE A 99 5.12 15.40 5.48
C PHE A 99 3.67 15.38 5.01
N CYS A 100 3.36 14.66 3.93
CA CYS A 100 1.99 14.60 3.39
C CYS A 100 1.24 13.30 3.74
N GLY A 101 1.89 12.33 4.39
CA GLY A 101 1.29 11.03 4.70
C GLY A 101 0.93 10.21 3.46
N MET A 102 1.56 10.49 2.31
CA MET A 102 1.25 9.77 1.08
C MET A 102 1.76 8.33 1.12
N ARG A 103 1.01 7.42 0.49
CA ARG A 103 1.54 6.07 0.22
C ARG A 103 2.64 6.15 -0.84
N PRO A 104 3.67 5.29 -0.78
CA PRO A 104 4.77 5.30 -1.76
C PRO A 104 4.28 5.28 -3.22
N LEU A 105 3.31 4.41 -3.52
CA LEU A 105 2.75 4.29 -4.86
C LEU A 105 1.99 5.57 -5.31
N MET A 106 1.40 6.31 -4.39
CA MET A 106 0.69 7.54 -4.71
C MET A 106 1.66 8.69 -4.98
N ALA A 107 2.71 8.81 -4.18
CA ALA A 107 3.76 9.83 -4.33
C ALA A 107 4.44 9.77 -5.71
N THR A 108 4.67 8.57 -6.26
CA THR A 108 5.30 8.41 -7.58
C THR A 108 4.42 8.81 -8.76
N HIS A 109 3.13 9.06 -8.55
CA HIS A 109 2.17 9.44 -9.60
C HIS A 109 1.77 10.91 -9.55
N ILE A 110 2.28 11.68 -8.58
CA ILE A 110 2.11 13.13 -8.55
C ILE A 110 2.80 13.74 -9.77
N LYS A 111 2.07 14.60 -10.47
CA LYS A 111 2.56 15.37 -11.62
C LYS A 111 2.61 16.84 -11.24
N VAL A 112 3.43 17.60 -11.96
CA VAL A 112 3.57 19.05 -11.73
C VAL A 112 2.22 19.77 -11.78
N LYS A 113 1.34 19.38 -12.70
CA LYS A 113 -0.02 19.95 -12.85
C LYS A 113 -0.95 19.72 -11.66
N ASP A 114 -0.60 18.80 -10.76
CA ASP A 114 -1.40 18.53 -9.57
C ASP A 114 -1.03 19.46 -8.41
N ILE A 115 0.06 20.22 -8.56
CA ILE A 115 0.57 21.16 -7.57
C ILE A 115 0.00 22.54 -7.92
N GLU A 116 -0.98 23.01 -7.15
CA GLU A 116 -1.72 24.25 -7.45
C GLU A 116 -0.81 25.48 -7.43
N ASP A 117 0.12 25.52 -6.48
CA ASP A 117 1.00 26.67 -6.23
C ASP A 117 2.27 26.64 -7.09
N CYS A 118 2.43 25.62 -7.95
CA CYS A 118 3.61 25.50 -8.80
C CYS A 118 3.49 26.40 -10.03
N ARG A 119 4.57 27.14 -10.33
CA ARG A 119 4.75 27.88 -11.58
C ARG A 119 6.08 27.46 -12.20
N ILE A 120 6.07 27.28 -13.52
CA ILE A 120 7.28 27.05 -14.30
C ILE A 120 7.59 28.34 -15.07
N SER A 121 8.76 28.91 -14.85
CA SER A 121 9.26 30.07 -15.57
C SER A 121 10.73 29.87 -15.92
N ASN A 122 11.11 30.07 -17.18
CA ASN A 122 12.48 29.90 -17.67
C ASN A 122 13.10 28.54 -17.31
N GLY A 123 12.30 27.46 -17.36
CA GLY A 123 12.75 26.10 -17.00
C GLY A 123 12.90 25.85 -15.50
N LYS A 124 12.65 26.85 -14.64
CA LYS A 124 12.72 26.72 -13.18
C LYS A 124 11.34 26.65 -12.56
N ILE A 125 11.23 25.90 -11.46
CA ILE A 125 10.00 25.82 -10.67
C ILE A 125 10.05 26.80 -9.50
N THR A 126 8.94 27.52 -9.32
CA THR A 126 8.69 28.35 -8.14
C THR A 126 7.33 28.01 -7.54
N PHE A 127 7.25 28.04 -6.22
CA PHE A 127 5.99 27.90 -5.50
C PHE A 127 5.48 29.28 -5.09
N THR A 128 4.22 29.61 -5.41
CA THR A 128 3.62 30.92 -5.15
C THR A 128 3.10 31.06 -3.72
N GLU A 129 2.71 29.95 -3.10
CA GLU A 129 2.20 29.90 -1.72
C GLU A 129 2.83 28.73 -0.96
N LEU A 130 2.96 28.91 0.36
CA LEU A 130 3.42 27.89 1.31
C LEU A 130 2.41 27.77 2.47
N PRO A 131 2.08 26.55 2.93
CA PRO A 131 2.52 25.26 2.40
C PRO A 131 1.89 24.94 1.03
N VAL A 132 2.64 24.23 0.18
CA VAL A 132 2.24 23.92 -1.19
C VAL A 132 1.06 22.95 -1.19
N ARG A 133 -0.01 23.29 -1.89
CA ARG A 133 -1.18 22.44 -2.06
C ARG A 133 -1.03 21.49 -3.25
N ILE A 134 -1.26 20.20 -2.97
CA ILE A 134 -1.18 19.12 -3.96
C ILE A 134 -2.53 18.40 -4.03
N ASN A 135 -3.14 18.39 -5.21
CA ASN A 135 -4.38 17.69 -5.47
C ASN A 135 -4.14 16.22 -5.84
N VAL A 136 -4.81 15.32 -5.13
CA VAL A 136 -4.80 13.89 -5.42
C VAL A 136 -6.08 13.51 -6.14
N GLN A 137 -5.93 13.08 -7.39
CA GLN A 137 -7.08 12.70 -8.22
C GLN A 137 -7.63 11.32 -7.84
N ARG A 138 -8.93 11.11 -8.10
CA ARG A 138 -9.62 9.83 -7.85
C ARG A 138 -8.94 8.63 -8.50
N LYS A 139 -8.34 8.83 -9.67
CA LYS A 139 -7.72 7.79 -10.48
C LYS A 139 -6.31 7.39 -10.05
N TYR A 140 -5.76 7.99 -9.00
CA TYR A 140 -4.34 7.79 -8.65
C TYR A 140 -4.10 6.39 -8.07
N PRO A 141 -3.06 5.67 -8.54
CA PRO A 141 -2.67 4.40 -7.96
C PRO A 141 -2.37 4.57 -6.46
N GLY A 142 -2.96 3.71 -5.63
CA GLY A 142 -2.85 3.82 -4.16
C GLY A 142 -3.98 4.59 -3.48
N ASN A 143 -4.84 5.31 -4.22
CA ASN A 143 -6.08 5.88 -3.73
C ASN A 143 -7.18 4.81 -3.63
N LYS A 144 -7.11 3.99 -2.56
CA LYS A 144 -8.08 2.90 -2.34
C LYS A 144 -9.52 3.40 -2.18
N ALA A 145 -9.71 4.58 -1.60
CA ALA A 145 -11.04 5.15 -1.39
C ALA A 145 -11.66 5.67 -2.70
N LYS A 146 -10.84 5.92 -3.74
CA LYS A 146 -11.26 6.56 -4.99
C LYS A 146 -12.01 7.86 -4.70
N LEU A 147 -11.43 8.73 -3.87
CA LEU A 147 -11.95 10.07 -3.56
C LEU A 147 -10.94 11.13 -4.00
N GLU A 148 -11.42 12.29 -4.41
CA GLU A 148 -10.54 13.45 -4.64
C GLU A 148 -10.29 14.15 -3.31
N PHE A 149 -9.04 14.50 -3.06
CA PHE A 149 -8.63 15.23 -1.86
C PHE A 149 -7.36 16.02 -2.16
N PHE A 150 -6.98 16.92 -1.26
CA PHE A 150 -5.70 17.62 -1.33
C PHE A 150 -4.88 17.36 -0.08
N VAL A 151 -3.58 17.55 -0.20
CA VAL A 151 -2.62 17.52 0.90
C VAL A 151 -1.70 18.73 0.82
N PHE A 152 -1.04 19.03 1.93
CA PHE A 152 -0.08 20.12 2.00
C PHE A 152 1.33 19.57 2.12
N LEU A 153 2.25 20.15 1.34
CA LEU A 153 3.68 19.95 1.45
C LEU A 153 4.28 21.19 2.11
N ILE A 154 4.89 21.00 3.28
CA ILE A 154 5.53 22.09 4.02
C ILE A 154 6.73 22.66 3.28
N GLU A 155 7.21 23.82 3.71
CA GLU A 155 8.32 24.56 3.11
C GLU A 155 9.56 23.68 2.87
N GLU A 156 10.04 22.96 3.89
CA GLU A 156 11.18 22.04 3.75
C GLU A 156 10.97 21.00 2.63
N GLY A 157 9.77 20.42 2.55
CA GLY A 157 9.43 19.47 1.51
C GLY A 157 9.38 20.10 0.11
N ALA A 158 8.92 21.35 0.03
CA ALA A 158 8.89 22.13 -1.20
C ALA A 158 10.30 22.47 -1.67
N GLU A 159 11.23 22.78 -0.76
CA GLU A 159 12.65 22.97 -1.09
C GLU A 159 13.28 21.72 -1.70
N TYR A 160 13.04 20.53 -1.11
CA TYR A 160 13.52 19.27 -1.69
C TYR A 160 12.94 19.00 -3.07
N LEU A 161 11.64 19.30 -3.25
CA LEU A 161 10.99 19.12 -4.54
C LEU A 161 11.56 20.08 -5.60
N LYS A 162 11.79 21.35 -5.22
CA LYS A 162 12.43 22.34 -6.09
C LYS A 162 13.83 21.92 -6.50
N ALA A 163 14.67 21.50 -5.54
CA ALA A 163 16.01 21.02 -5.81
C ALA A 163 16.04 19.84 -6.80
N PHE A 164 15.07 18.92 -6.69
CA PHE A 164 14.91 17.82 -7.64
C PHE A 164 14.57 18.27 -9.06
N PHE A 165 13.75 19.31 -9.22
CA PHE A 165 13.45 19.85 -10.54
C PHE A 165 14.59 20.70 -11.10
N ASP A 166 15.31 21.43 -10.26
CA ASP A 166 16.44 22.28 -10.68
C ASP A 166 17.68 21.46 -11.11
N GLU A 167 17.80 20.19 -10.69
CA GLU A 167 18.86 19.26 -11.15
C GLU A 167 18.63 18.76 -12.60
N ARG A 168 17.43 18.97 -13.16
CA ARG A 168 17.02 18.43 -14.47
C ARG A 168 16.96 19.48 -15.56
#